data_AF-A0AAD5JGH1-F1
#
_entry.id   AF-A0AAD5JGH1-F1
#
_cell.length_a   1.000
_cell.length_b   1.000
_cell.length_c   1.000
_cell.angle_alpha   90.00
_cell.angle_beta   90.00
_cell.angle_gamma   90.00
#
_symmetry.space_group_name_H-M   'P 1'
#
loop_
_entity.id
_entity.type
_entity.pdbx_description
1 polymer ?
#
loop_
_entity_poly.entity_id
_entity_poly.type
_entity_poly.pdbx_seq_one_letter_code
_entity_poly.pdbx_strand_id
1 'polypeptide(L)'
;MSRTKIWVCWGLFQSCPFEREREKLEEEDIFTELLLERFCDLIKFVKTRGSEDPSSSSGSDEPITVAEVEPIVKDFASRWKAAIELMHKDVITSFSNFLCGMKILRAALTQLLLYYTRLSDCIKRIVGGCGSTLNKDLVSISSIMYKIRKYSRTL
;
A
#
# COMPACT_ATOMS: atom_id res chain seq x y z
N MET A 1 15.24 5.33 12.97
CA MET A 1 16.32 4.70 12.19
C MET A 1 16.23 5.27 10.78
N SER A 2 17.30 5.83 10.18
CA SER A 2 17.21 6.37 8.82
C SER A 2 16.94 5.24 7.82
N ARG A 3 15.99 5.41 6.89
CA ARG A 3 15.59 4.41 5.87
C ARG A 3 16.78 3.71 5.21
N THR A 4 17.84 4.45 4.91
CA THR A 4 19.09 3.91 4.33
C THR A 4 19.76 2.84 5.21
N LYS A 5 19.67 2.91 6.54
CA LYS A 5 20.30 1.95 7.46
C LYS A 5 19.60 0.60 7.47
N ILE A 6 18.26 0.57 7.39
CA ILE A 6 17.50 -0.69 7.36
C ILE A 6 17.80 -1.45 6.06
N TRP A 7 17.89 -0.73 4.94
CA TRP A 7 18.09 -1.31 3.62
C TRP A 7 19.55 -1.76 3.37
N VAL A 8 20.53 -1.04 3.93
CA VAL A 8 21.95 -1.45 3.89
C VAL A 8 22.20 -2.69 4.76
N CYS A 9 21.58 -2.78 5.94
CA CYS A 9 21.69 -3.97 6.79
C CYS A 9 21.10 -5.21 6.12
N TRP A 10 20.00 -5.04 5.37
CA TRP A 10 19.37 -6.11 4.59
C TRP A 10 20.25 -6.60 3.43
N GLY A 11 20.81 -5.69 2.64
CA GLY A 11 21.66 -6.03 1.48
C GLY A 11 22.94 -6.78 1.83
N LEU A 12 23.46 -6.61 3.06
CA LEU A 12 24.65 -7.32 3.56
C LEU A 12 24.34 -8.73 4.09
N PHE A 13 23.07 -9.07 4.33
CA PHE A 13 22.65 -10.31 4.97
C PHE A 13 22.33 -11.46 3.97
N GLN A 14 22.37 -11.17 2.67
CA GLN A 14 21.90 -12.04 1.57
C GLN A 14 22.80 -13.26 1.24
N SER A 15 23.78 -13.61 2.09
CA SER A 15 24.78 -14.65 1.81
C SER A 15 24.56 -15.99 2.55
N CYS A 16 23.52 -16.13 3.39
CA CYS A 16 23.32 -17.34 4.20
C CYS A 16 22.03 -18.12 3.85
N PRO A 17 22.09 -19.45 3.59
CA PRO A 17 20.94 -20.24 3.13
C PRO A 17 19.91 -20.60 4.20
N PHE A 18 20.19 -20.40 5.50
CA PHE A 18 19.28 -20.68 6.62
C PHE A 18 18.28 -19.52 6.90
N GLU A 19 18.46 -18.38 6.25
CA GLU A 19 17.68 -17.15 6.50
C GLU A 19 16.38 -17.05 5.70
N ARG A 20 16.10 -17.91 4.72
CA ARG A 20 15.01 -17.74 3.73
C ARG A 20 13.59 -17.55 4.33
N GLU A 21 13.29 -18.21 5.45
CA GLU A 21 12.01 -18.07 6.15
C GLU A 21 11.92 -16.77 6.98
N ARG A 22 13.06 -16.28 7.50
CA ARG A 22 13.18 -14.98 8.19
C ARG A 22 13.18 -13.84 7.18
N GLU A 23 13.80 -14.07 6.03
CA GLU A 23 13.84 -13.18 4.87
C GLU A 23 12.41 -12.88 4.39
N LYS A 24 11.52 -13.88 4.38
CA LYS A 24 10.12 -13.70 4.00
C LYS A 24 9.31 -12.82 4.98
N LEU A 25 9.62 -12.88 6.28
CA LEU A 25 8.93 -12.10 7.32
C LEU A 25 9.43 -10.65 7.37
N GLU A 26 10.71 -10.42 7.14
CA GLU A 26 11.26 -9.06 7.03
C GLU A 26 10.95 -8.41 5.67
N GLU A 27 10.86 -9.15 4.56
CA GLU A 27 10.37 -8.61 3.27
C GLU A 27 8.94 -8.03 3.40
N GLU A 28 8.08 -8.71 4.17
CA GLU A 28 6.72 -8.25 4.47
C GLU A 28 6.70 -6.96 5.29
N ASP A 29 7.59 -6.84 6.26
CA ASP A 29 7.71 -5.64 7.08
C ASP A 29 8.27 -4.46 6.26
N ILE A 30 9.21 -4.71 5.35
CA ILE A 30 9.81 -3.68 4.47
C ILE A 30 8.77 -3.02 3.56
N PHE A 31 7.95 -3.81 2.85
CA PHE A 31 6.93 -3.20 2.00
C PHE A 31 5.81 -2.57 2.83
N THR A 32 5.50 -3.12 4.01
CA THR A 32 4.48 -2.57 4.90
C THR A 32 4.93 -1.20 5.43
N GLU A 33 6.20 -1.05 5.82
CA GLU A 33 6.79 0.22 6.23
C GLU A 33 6.80 1.25 5.09
N LEU A 34 7.22 0.84 3.87
CA LEU A 34 7.16 1.67 2.66
C LEU A 34 5.76 2.24 2.40
N LEU A 35 4.74 1.40 2.58
CA LEU A 35 3.35 1.77 2.37
C LEU A 35 2.82 2.64 3.51
N LEU A 36 3.11 2.28 4.77
CA LEU A 36 2.69 3.04 5.95
C LEU A 36 3.26 4.44 5.95
N GLU A 37 4.51 4.62 5.55
CA GLU A 37 5.11 5.95 5.51
C GLU A 37 4.40 6.91 4.54
N ARG A 38 3.80 6.38 3.47
CA ARG A 38 3.18 7.20 2.42
C ARG A 38 1.65 7.23 2.50
N PHE A 39 1.05 6.16 3.02
CA PHE A 39 -0.39 5.92 3.01
C PHE A 39 -0.91 5.41 4.37
N CYS A 40 -0.32 5.85 5.48
CA CYS A 40 -0.72 5.40 6.83
C CYS A 40 -2.22 5.53 7.06
N ASP A 41 -2.85 6.64 6.66
CA ASP A 41 -4.27 6.88 6.92
C ASP A 41 -5.18 5.94 6.11
N LEU A 42 -4.83 5.69 4.84
CA LEU A 42 -5.49 4.67 4.02
C LEU A 42 -5.40 3.29 4.65
N ILE A 43 -4.20 2.88 5.07
CA ILE A 43 -3.95 1.54 5.59
C ILE A 43 -4.62 1.37 6.94
N LYS A 44 -4.51 2.36 7.83
CA LYS A 44 -5.24 2.38 9.10
C LYS A 44 -6.72 2.21 8.84
N PHE A 45 -7.33 3.06 8.02
CA PHE A 45 -8.74 2.97 7.68
C PHE A 45 -9.18 1.57 7.20
N VAL A 46 -8.44 0.99 6.25
CA VAL A 46 -8.77 -0.34 5.71
C VAL A 46 -8.53 -1.45 6.73
N LYS A 47 -7.51 -1.35 7.60
CA LYS A 47 -7.24 -2.34 8.65
C LYS A 47 -8.24 -2.24 9.79
N THR A 48 -8.62 -1.05 10.24
CA THR A 48 -9.63 -0.88 11.30
C THR A 48 -10.98 -1.48 10.87
N ARG A 49 -11.28 -1.48 9.57
CA ARG A 49 -12.53 -2.05 9.02
C ARG A 49 -12.42 -3.47 8.48
N GLY A 50 -11.21 -3.92 8.14
CA GLY A 50 -10.94 -5.29 7.69
C GLY A 50 -10.53 -6.22 8.82
N SER A 51 -10.29 -5.70 10.03
CA SER A 51 -9.97 -6.45 11.26
C SER A 51 -11.23 -6.94 11.98
N GLU A 52 -12.20 -7.43 11.22
CA GLU A 52 -13.26 -8.27 11.76
C GLU A 52 -12.68 -9.68 11.91
N ASP A 53 -12.05 -9.95 13.05
CA ASP A 53 -11.82 -11.31 13.48
C ASP A 53 -13.21 -11.99 13.56
N PRO A 54 -13.46 -13.11 12.86
CA PRO A 54 -14.78 -13.75 12.83
C PRO A 54 -15.26 -14.23 14.22
N SER A 55 -14.43 -14.11 15.26
CA SER A 55 -14.79 -14.42 16.65
C SER A 55 -15.24 -13.23 17.50
N SER A 56 -15.19 -11.99 16.99
CA SER A 56 -15.59 -10.80 17.75
C SER A 56 -16.87 -10.20 17.17
N SER A 57 -18.02 -10.64 17.70
CA SER A 57 -19.36 -10.14 17.40
C SER A 57 -19.60 -8.74 18.01
N SER A 58 -18.77 -7.77 17.68
CA SER A 58 -19.00 -6.37 17.95
C SER A 58 -18.89 -5.65 16.61
N GLY A 59 -20.00 -5.67 15.87
CA GLY A 59 -20.10 -5.01 14.59
C GLY A 59 -19.71 -3.55 14.71
N SER A 60 -18.68 -3.15 13.97
CA SER A 60 -18.54 -1.75 13.59
C SER A 60 -19.48 -1.49 12.40
N ASP A 61 -20.78 -1.60 12.66
CA ASP A 61 -21.84 -1.10 11.80
C ASP A 61 -21.97 0.43 11.97
N GLU A 62 -20.87 1.09 12.34
CA GLU A 62 -20.82 2.53 12.46
C GLU A 62 -20.84 3.12 11.05
N PRO A 63 -21.81 3.99 10.74
CA PRO A 63 -21.98 4.49 9.39
C PRO A 63 -20.73 5.23 8.96
N ILE A 64 -20.11 4.74 7.89
CA ILE A 64 -18.93 5.37 7.32
C ILE A 64 -19.33 6.78 6.88
N THR A 65 -18.73 7.80 7.50
CA THR A 65 -19.04 9.17 7.14
C THR A 65 -18.19 9.63 5.96
N VAL A 66 -18.77 10.49 5.12
CA VAL A 66 -18.05 11.10 3.99
C VAL A 66 -16.84 11.91 4.49
N ALA A 67 -16.94 12.54 5.66
CA ALA A 67 -15.90 13.37 6.27
C ALA A 67 -14.62 12.61 6.63
N GLU A 68 -14.73 11.32 6.97
CA GLU A 68 -13.57 10.47 7.26
C GLU A 68 -12.86 10.01 5.98
N VAL A 69 -13.62 9.75 4.92
CA VAL A 69 -13.10 9.12 3.70
C VAL A 69 -12.60 10.15 2.69
N GLU A 70 -13.27 11.30 2.61
CA GLU A 70 -12.92 12.41 1.72
C GLU A 70 -11.43 12.82 1.79
N PRO A 71 -10.84 13.10 2.96
CA PRO A 71 -9.43 13.49 3.04
C PRO A 71 -8.50 12.37 2.57
N ILE A 72 -8.83 11.11 2.86
CA ILE A 72 -8.03 9.94 2.45
C ILE A 72 -8.03 9.80 0.92
N VAL A 73 -9.20 9.95 0.29
CA VAL A 73 -9.33 9.86 -1.17
C VAL A 73 -8.60 11.00 -1.86
N LYS A 74 -8.75 12.23 -1.36
CA LYS A 74 -8.07 13.42 -1.91
C LYS A 74 -6.55 13.33 -1.77
N ASP A 75 -6.06 12.93 -0.59
CA ASP A 75 -4.63 12.73 -0.36
C ASP A 75 -4.08 11.64 -1.31
N PHE A 76 -4.76 10.50 -1.38
CA PHE A 76 -4.38 9.43 -2.30
C PHE A 76 -4.34 9.93 -3.75
N ALA A 77 -5.39 10.59 -4.23
CA ALA A 77 -5.51 11.08 -5.60
C ALA A 77 -4.41 12.06 -6.00
N SER A 78 -3.98 12.91 -5.07
CA SER A 78 -2.92 13.89 -5.30
C SER A 78 -1.52 13.28 -5.32
N ARG A 79 -1.27 12.23 -4.52
CA ARG A 79 0.09 11.73 -4.25
C ARG A 79 0.41 10.34 -4.81
N TRP A 80 -0.58 9.52 -5.19
CA TRP A 80 -0.36 8.12 -5.56
C TRP A 80 0.67 7.93 -6.70
N LYS A 81 0.63 8.79 -7.72
CA LYS A 81 1.57 8.72 -8.86
C LYS A 81 3.01 8.95 -8.42
N ALA A 82 3.23 9.99 -7.62
CA ALA A 82 4.54 10.37 -7.10
C ALA A 82 5.05 9.35 -6.08
N ALA A 83 4.17 8.81 -5.24
CA ALA A 83 4.52 7.76 -4.28
C ALA A 83 5.02 6.50 -4.98
N ILE A 84 4.32 6.02 -6.02
CA ILE A 84 4.76 4.85 -6.81
C ILE A 84 6.12 5.09 -7.47
N GLU A 85 6.36 6.29 -8.01
CA GLU A 85 7.63 6.64 -8.64
C GLU A 85 8.78 6.70 -7.62
N LEU A 86 8.53 7.29 -6.45
CA LEU A 86 9.51 7.32 -5.35
C LEU A 86 9.80 5.92 -4.82
N MET A 87 8.79 5.07 -4.62
CA MET A 87 9.00 3.68 -4.20
C MET A 87 9.87 2.91 -5.20
N HIS A 88 9.64 3.10 -6.50
CA HIS A 88 10.47 2.50 -7.54
C HIS A 88 11.92 3.02 -7.50
N LYS A 89 12.10 4.34 -7.33
CA LYS A 89 13.44 4.93 -7.18
C LYS A 89 14.15 4.41 -5.93
N ASP A 90 13.47 4.39 -4.79
CA ASP A 90 14.00 3.93 -3.51
C ASP A 90 14.49 2.48 -3.64
N VAL A 91 13.67 1.61 -4.25
CA VAL A 91 14.03 0.21 -4.55
C VAL A 91 15.25 0.10 -5.45
N ILE A 92 15.29 0.83 -6.57
CA ILE A 92 16.43 0.82 -7.50
C ILE A 92 17.72 1.29 -6.83
N THR A 93 17.64 2.31 -5.97
CA THR A 93 18.83 2.89 -5.32
C THR A 93 19.29 2.09 -4.10
N SER A 94 18.41 1.31 -3.49
CA SER A 94 18.67 0.68 -2.19
C SER A 94 19.01 -0.81 -2.30
N PHE A 95 18.61 -1.50 -3.38
CA PHE A 95 18.95 -2.90 -3.60
C PHE A 95 20.00 -3.05 -4.71
N SER A 96 21.12 -3.67 -4.36
CA SER A 96 22.13 -4.14 -5.33
C SER A 96 21.64 -5.35 -6.13
N ASN A 97 20.74 -6.16 -5.57
CA ASN A 97 20.07 -7.25 -6.27
C ASN A 97 18.72 -6.78 -6.82
N PHE A 98 18.71 -6.46 -8.11
CA PHE A 98 17.53 -5.96 -8.82
C PHE A 98 16.34 -6.93 -8.79
N LEU A 99 16.57 -8.25 -8.81
CA LEU A 99 15.50 -9.26 -8.75
C LEU A 99 14.78 -9.25 -7.39
N CYS A 100 15.55 -9.13 -6.30
CA CYS A 100 14.99 -9.04 -4.95
C CYS A 100 14.22 -7.72 -4.76
N GLY A 101 14.82 -6.60 -5.16
CA GLY A 101 14.17 -5.29 -5.09
C GLY A 101 12.86 -5.23 -5.88
N MET A 102 12.82 -5.80 -7.08
CA MET A 102 11.62 -5.81 -7.91
C MET A 102 10.51 -6.72 -7.34
N LYS A 103 10.86 -7.84 -6.70
CA LYS A 103 9.88 -8.67 -5.97
C LYS A 103 9.22 -7.87 -4.84
N ILE A 104 10.01 -7.14 -4.05
CA ILE A 104 9.53 -6.30 -2.95
C ILE A 104 8.65 -5.16 -3.49
N LEU A 105 9.10 -4.46 -4.55
CA LEU A 105 8.31 -3.41 -5.18
C LEU A 105 6.96 -3.94 -5.70
N ARG A 106 6.99 -5.07 -6.39
CA ARG A 106 5.77 -5.69 -6.93
C ARG A 106 4.81 -6.10 -5.82
N ALA A 107 5.32 -6.65 -4.72
CA ALA A 107 4.52 -6.99 -3.54
C ALA A 107 3.88 -5.72 -2.93
N ALA A 108 4.68 -4.67 -2.70
CA ALA A 108 4.23 -3.38 -2.17
C ALA A 108 3.12 -2.75 -3.04
N LEU A 109 3.34 -2.68 -4.35
CA LEU A 109 2.37 -2.11 -5.29
C LEU A 109 1.08 -2.93 -5.39
N THR A 110 1.19 -4.25 -5.31
CA THR A 110 0.02 -5.14 -5.28
C THR A 110 -0.77 -4.94 -3.99
N GLN A 111 -0.11 -4.82 -2.84
CA GLN A 111 -0.76 -4.53 -1.57
C GLN A 111 -1.43 -3.15 -1.57
N LEU A 112 -0.79 -2.12 -2.12
CA LEU A 112 -1.39 -0.80 -2.31
C LEU A 112 -2.70 -0.88 -3.10
N LEU A 113 -2.72 -1.66 -4.19
CA LEU A 113 -3.90 -1.88 -5.00
C LEU A 113 -5.02 -2.57 -4.21
N LEU A 114 -4.70 -3.56 -3.38
CA LEU A 114 -5.67 -4.25 -2.53
C LEU A 114 -6.28 -3.31 -1.50
N TYR A 115 -5.46 -2.51 -0.80
CA TYR A 115 -5.94 -1.50 0.14
C TYR A 115 -6.86 -0.48 -0.54
N TYR A 116 -6.44 0.02 -1.71
CA TYR A 116 -7.25 0.98 -2.45
C TYR A 116 -8.58 0.41 -2.96
N THR A 117 -8.59 -0.85 -3.40
CA THR A 117 -9.82 -1.53 -3.86
C THR A 117 -10.81 -1.66 -2.71
N ARG A 118 -10.34 -2.06 -1.52
CA ARG A 118 -11.17 -2.11 -0.30
C ARG A 118 -11.74 -0.74 0.08
N LEU A 119 -10.91 0.32 0.01
CA LEU A 119 -11.37 1.69 0.22
C LEU A 119 -12.47 2.08 -0.80
N SER A 120 -12.25 1.78 -2.08
CA SER A 120 -13.21 2.09 -3.14
C SER A 120 -14.55 1.38 -2.93
N ASP A 121 -14.54 0.13 -2.47
CA ASP A 121 -15.77 -0.61 -2.16
C ASP A 121 -16.49 -0.07 -0.92
N CYS A 122 -15.75 0.36 0.12
CA CYS A 122 -16.32 1.10 1.24
C CYS A 122 -17.02 2.39 0.75
N ILE A 123 -16.40 3.15 -0.15
CA ILE A 123 -16.98 4.37 -0.72
C ILE A 123 -18.25 4.10 -1.49
N LYS A 124 -18.26 3.08 -2.37
CA LYS A 124 -19.45 2.70 -3.14
C LYS A 124 -20.66 2.38 -2.26
N ARG A 125 -20.43 1.77 -1.08
CA ARG A 125 -21.49 1.46 -0.12
C ARG A 125 -22.12 2.72 0.51
N ILE A 126 -21.34 3.78 0.68
CA ILE A 126 -21.81 5.09 1.21
C ILE A 126 -22.50 5.92 0.14
N VAL A 127 -21.99 5.85 -1.09
CA VAL A 127 -22.41 6.68 -2.22
C VAL A 127 -23.87 6.45 -2.61
N GLY A 128 -24.48 5.32 -2.21
CA GLY A 128 -25.90 5.00 -2.43
C GLY A 128 -26.92 6.00 -1.89
N GLY A 129 -26.52 7.03 -1.11
CA GLY A 129 -27.42 8.08 -0.62
C GLY A 129 -26.95 9.55 -0.74
N CYS A 130 -25.64 9.85 -0.87
CA CYS A 130 -25.14 11.24 -0.81
C CYS A 130 -23.82 11.50 -1.60
N GLY A 131 -23.39 10.55 -2.45
CA GLY A 131 -21.97 10.39 -2.81
C GLY A 131 -21.41 11.12 -4.04
N SER A 132 -21.95 12.27 -4.47
CA SER A 132 -21.47 12.91 -5.71
C SER A 132 -20.06 13.52 -5.59
N THR A 133 -19.68 14.05 -4.42
CA THR A 133 -18.40 14.74 -4.22
C THR A 133 -17.20 13.78 -4.25
N LEU A 134 -17.33 12.59 -3.66
CA LEU A 134 -16.23 11.61 -3.55
C LEU A 134 -15.85 10.98 -4.91
N ASN A 135 -16.79 10.92 -5.85
CA ASN A 135 -16.55 10.30 -7.16
C ASN A 135 -15.55 11.07 -8.03
N LYS A 136 -15.38 12.39 -7.80
CA LYS A 136 -14.47 13.23 -8.61
C LYS A 136 -13.00 12.95 -8.31
N ASP A 137 -12.69 12.65 -7.05
CA ASP A 137 -11.34 12.40 -6.58
C ASP A 137 -10.99 10.90 -6.60
N LEU A 138 -11.96 10.03 -6.92
CA LEU A 138 -11.73 8.60 -6.98
C LEU A 138 -10.88 8.23 -8.21
N VAL A 139 -9.64 7.83 -7.96
CA VAL A 139 -8.75 7.29 -8.97
C VAL A 139 -9.29 5.95 -9.48
N SER A 140 -9.35 5.78 -10.80
CA SER A 140 -9.73 4.49 -11.39
C SER A 140 -8.70 3.40 -11.08
N ILE A 141 -9.18 2.22 -10.67
CA ILE A 141 -8.37 1.00 -10.46
C ILE A 141 -7.50 0.73 -11.70
N SER A 142 -8.03 0.91 -12.91
CA SER A 142 -7.31 0.73 -14.17
C SER A 142 -6.10 1.67 -14.31
N SER A 143 -6.20 2.91 -13.82
CA SER A 143 -5.09 3.88 -13.84
C SER A 143 -3.97 3.48 -12.89
N ILE A 144 -4.34 2.98 -11.70
CA ILE A 144 -3.38 2.47 -10.72
C ILE A 144 -2.68 1.24 -11.29
N MET A 145 -3.44 0.27 -11.81
CA MET A 145 -2.91 -0.92 -12.47
C MET A 145 -1.96 -0.60 -13.61
N TYR A 146 -2.31 0.38 -14.46
CA TYR A 146 -1.44 0.79 -15.56
C TYR A 146 -0.10 1.32 -15.04
N LYS A 147 -0.11 2.17 -14.01
CA LYS A 147 1.11 2.71 -13.40
C LYS A 147 1.93 1.61 -12.71
N ILE A 148 1.28 0.69 -11.99
CA ILE A 148 1.94 -0.49 -11.39
C ILE A 148 2.63 -1.31 -12.48
N ARG A 149 1.91 -1.66 -13.55
CA ARG A 149 2.47 -2.41 -14.69
C ARG A 149 3.65 -1.70 -15.33
N LYS A 150 3.65 -0.36 -15.37
CA LYS A 150 4.77 0.42 -15.90
C LYS A 150 6.03 0.21 -15.07
N TYR A 151 5.95 0.38 -13.75
CA TYR A 151 7.13 0.28 -12.87
C TYR A 151 7.50 -1.15 -12.51
N SER A 152 6.56 -2.10 -12.55
CA SER A 152 6.84 -3.51 -12.31
C SER A 152 7.42 -4.24 -13.53
N ARG A 153 7.48 -3.59 -14.70
CA ARG A 153 8.00 -4.16 -15.96
C ARG A 153 9.27 -3.48 -16.45
N THR A 154 9.72 -2.42 -15.76
CA THR A 154 10.93 -1.72 -16.20
C THR A 154 12.13 -2.56 -15.76
N LEU A 155 12.45 -3.53 -16.65
CA LEU A 155 13.44 -4.62 -16.65
C LEU A 155 13.17 -5.77 -15.67
#